data_AF-A0A1Y2E936-F1
#
_entry.id   AF-A0A1Y2E936-F1
#
_cell.length_a   1.000
_cell.length_b   1.000
_cell.length_c   1.000
_cell.angle_alpha   90.00
_cell.angle_beta   90.00
_cell.angle_gamma   90.00
#
_symmetry.space_group_name_H-M   'P 1'
#
loop_
_entity.id
_entity.type
_entity.pdbx_description
1 polymer ?
#
loop_
_entity_poly.entity_id
_entity_poly.type
_entity_poly.pdbx_seq_one_letter_code
_entity_poly.pdbx_strand_id
1 'polypeptide(L)'
;MQAQASAAFRDLTVSYLAPHPPLDELGRLPSTSIPLYTALSTKVALLLSMGDAPFLAPVNDEHAWMIVELLERDEKLNERVRESQRYRYFQTREQERFLNTFGKEPAVHRPLVKLCLNVTVFDYVVEVCRRLLLHCTRLEDVDRLIFVGERDWESLDAWERSKVILAARDYTRKHLRLFHLAGSAHSSSPSKAPLSSRVCDAAWGQLDYTLELPRLTLTSSAAGWKHAFRIREGLVHLFLASPSIFRLPAAKGPQEEIIKLLGESLQQGTVQSEPERWTAEGVPNGVETKMAFLRSLTGVGNPLRPFAELMAHPMIEPQLGQFVKNTASKMVHSATRLEQARKGVYLCGRWWSRLDPLQKAWGVLEAKEYVDWIKSAAPVRPAQPRAPAPSLADSSSGSALGGGGKGAEG
;
A
#
# COMPACT_ATOMS: atom_id res chain seq x y z
N MET A 1 13.32 27.44 -10.90
CA MET A 1 13.97 27.06 -9.63
C MET A 1 15.22 26.20 -9.83
N GLN A 2 15.14 25.07 -10.56
CA GLN A 2 16.26 24.13 -10.75
C GLN A 2 17.60 24.78 -11.12
N ALA A 3 17.66 25.60 -12.18
CA ALA A 3 18.90 26.26 -12.61
C ALA A 3 19.50 27.20 -11.53
N GLN A 4 18.65 27.89 -10.76
CA GLN A 4 19.10 28.75 -9.65
C GLN A 4 19.68 27.91 -8.51
N ALA A 5 19.01 26.81 -8.14
CA ALA A 5 19.51 25.87 -7.13
C ALA A 5 20.83 25.21 -7.55
N SER A 6 20.95 24.77 -8.81
CA SER A 6 22.19 24.21 -9.36
C SER A 6 23.36 25.21 -9.31
N ALA A 7 23.10 26.50 -9.58
CA ALA A 7 24.12 27.53 -9.50
C ALA A 7 24.50 27.85 -8.05
N ALA A 8 23.52 28.01 -7.17
CA ALA A 8 23.73 28.43 -5.79
C ALA A 8 24.30 27.33 -4.88
N PHE A 9 24.00 26.06 -5.15
CA PHE A 9 24.42 24.91 -4.35
C PHE A 9 25.51 24.08 -5.03
N ARG A 10 26.17 24.63 -6.05
CA ARG A 10 27.22 23.94 -6.82
C ARG A 10 28.32 23.37 -5.93
N ASP A 11 28.81 24.18 -5.00
CA ASP A 11 29.99 23.84 -4.18
C ASP A 11 29.62 23.14 -2.86
N LEU A 12 28.32 22.89 -2.63
CA LEU A 12 27.86 22.13 -1.48
C LEU A 12 27.95 20.63 -1.76
N THR A 13 28.36 19.88 -0.74
CA THR A 13 28.37 18.41 -0.75
C THR A 13 27.48 17.87 0.37
N VAL A 14 27.01 16.63 0.25
CA VAL A 14 26.23 16.00 1.32
C VAL A 14 27.08 15.81 2.58
N SER A 15 28.37 15.51 2.46
CA SER A 15 29.26 15.37 3.62
C SER A 15 29.37 16.67 4.43
N TYR A 16 29.27 17.83 3.77
CA TYR A 16 29.22 19.14 4.44
C TYR A 16 27.85 19.39 5.11
N LEU A 17 26.76 19.07 4.42
CA LEU A 17 25.39 19.31 4.93
C LEU A 17 24.97 18.30 6.01
N ALA A 18 25.55 17.12 5.98
CA ALA A 18 25.10 15.96 6.73
C ALA A 18 26.29 15.10 7.22
N PRO A 19 27.27 15.70 7.94
CA PRO A 19 28.53 15.04 8.27
C PRO A 19 28.34 13.76 9.10
N HIS A 20 29.31 12.85 8.98
CA HIS A 20 29.44 11.76 9.93
C HIS A 20 29.70 12.30 11.34
N PRO A 21 29.29 11.58 12.40
CA PRO A 21 29.77 11.86 13.74
C PRO A 21 31.31 11.86 13.74
N PRO A 22 31.94 12.82 14.42
CA PRO A 22 33.39 12.93 14.41
C PRO A 22 34.03 11.67 14.99
N LEU A 23 35.12 11.25 14.37
CA LEU A 23 36.03 10.27 14.96
C LEU A 23 36.93 11.00 15.98
N ASP A 24 37.44 10.26 16.97
CA ASP A 24 38.45 10.80 17.87
C ASP A 24 39.80 10.99 17.16
N GLU A 25 40.79 11.53 17.88
CA GLU A 25 42.14 11.79 17.35
C GLU A 25 42.84 10.53 16.82
N LEU A 26 42.39 9.34 17.22
CA LEU A 26 42.92 8.04 16.80
C LEU A 26 42.06 7.40 15.69
N GLY A 27 41.11 8.14 15.11
CA GLY A 27 40.19 7.64 14.10
C GLY A 27 39.16 6.64 14.65
N ARG A 28 38.92 6.62 15.97
CA ARG A 28 37.97 5.72 16.60
C ARG A 28 36.61 6.36 16.72
N LEU A 29 35.57 5.55 16.54
CA LEU A 29 34.21 6.01 16.71
C LEU A 29 33.85 5.97 18.20
N PRO A 30 33.48 7.12 18.82
CA PRO A 30 33.02 7.12 20.20
C PRO A 30 31.79 6.22 20.36
N SER A 31 31.72 5.46 21.44
CA SER A 31 30.53 4.64 21.76
C SER A 31 29.23 5.45 21.81
N THR A 32 29.31 6.73 22.18
CA THR A 32 28.19 7.68 22.18
C THR A 32 27.62 7.97 20.78
N SER A 33 28.38 7.70 19.72
CA SER A 33 27.93 7.90 18.34
C SER A 33 27.15 6.70 17.81
N ILE A 34 27.29 5.51 18.40
CA ILE A 34 26.62 4.28 17.94
C ILE A 34 25.08 4.43 17.94
N PRO A 35 24.44 4.97 19.00
CA PRO A 35 23.00 5.19 18.99
C PRO A 35 22.53 6.12 17.88
N LEU A 36 23.37 7.07 17.42
CA LEU A 36 23.01 7.95 16.30
C LEU A 36 22.94 7.19 14.98
N TYR A 37 23.91 6.28 14.76
CA TYR A 37 23.96 5.39 13.60
C TYR A 37 22.80 4.40 13.58
N THR A 38 22.56 3.70 14.69
CA THR A 38 21.46 2.74 14.79
C THR A 38 20.10 3.44 14.69
N ALA A 39 19.93 4.61 15.32
CA ALA A 39 18.70 5.38 15.19
C ALA A 39 18.43 5.82 13.75
N LEU A 40 19.47 6.18 12.99
CA LEU A 40 19.32 6.52 11.57
C LEU A 40 18.90 5.30 10.74
N SER A 41 19.62 4.18 10.85
CA SER A 41 19.30 2.97 10.10
C SER A 41 17.91 2.42 10.45
N THR A 42 17.54 2.44 11.72
CA THR A 42 16.20 2.05 12.19
C THR A 42 15.12 2.95 11.58
N LYS A 43 15.32 4.28 11.54
CA LYS A 43 14.36 5.21 10.93
C LYS A 43 14.17 4.96 9.44
N VAL A 44 15.23 4.61 8.72
CA VAL A 44 15.15 4.26 7.30
C VAL A 44 14.42 2.92 7.13
N ALA A 45 14.79 1.90 7.90
CA ALA A 45 14.13 0.59 7.87
C ALA A 45 12.62 0.70 8.10
N LEU A 46 12.21 1.48 9.11
CA LEU A 46 10.81 1.73 9.42
C LEU A 46 10.08 2.52 8.33
N LEU A 47 10.74 3.51 7.71
CA LEU A 47 10.17 4.24 6.58
C LEU A 47 9.83 3.30 5.43
N LEU A 48 10.77 2.42 5.08
CA LEU A 48 10.60 1.44 4.01
C LEU A 48 9.55 0.38 4.39
N SER A 49 9.44 -0.01 5.65
CA SER A 49 8.50 -1.04 6.10
C SER A 49 7.05 -0.55 6.22
N MET A 50 6.85 0.67 6.71
CA MET A 50 5.51 1.19 6.99
C MET A 50 4.80 1.73 5.74
N GLY A 51 5.57 2.07 4.69
CA GLY A 51 5.03 2.75 3.51
C GLY A 51 4.67 4.21 3.78
N ASP A 52 5.29 4.81 4.80
CA ASP A 52 5.11 6.21 5.21
C ASP A 52 5.75 7.22 4.24
N ALA A 53 6.37 6.74 3.16
CA ALA A 53 6.83 7.51 2.02
C ALA A 53 5.80 7.37 0.89
N PRO A 54 4.90 8.35 0.66
CA PRO A 54 4.07 8.31 -0.53
C PRO A 54 5.00 8.30 -1.76
N PHE A 55 4.58 7.64 -2.83
CA PHE A 55 5.36 7.42 -4.07
C PHE A 55 6.45 6.34 -3.99
N LEU A 56 6.89 5.94 -2.79
CA LEU A 56 7.78 4.80 -2.69
C LEU A 56 7.02 3.53 -3.09
N ALA A 57 7.57 2.79 -4.06
CA ALA A 57 7.02 1.50 -4.46
C ALA A 57 7.05 0.52 -3.27
N PRO A 58 6.08 -0.40 -3.17
CA PRO A 58 6.09 -1.41 -2.12
C PRO A 58 7.39 -2.21 -2.18
N VAL A 59 7.92 -2.46 -0.99
CA VAL A 59 9.15 -3.21 -0.78
C VAL A 59 8.93 -4.68 -1.15
N ASN A 60 9.83 -5.28 -1.93
CA ASN A 60 9.74 -6.71 -2.28
C ASN A 60 10.10 -7.61 -1.07
N ASP A 61 9.84 -8.92 -1.18
CA ASP A 61 10.08 -9.87 -0.08
C ASP A 61 11.56 -9.91 0.38
N GLU A 62 12.52 -9.73 -0.52
CA GLU A 62 13.96 -9.68 -0.20
C GLU A 62 14.30 -8.49 0.70
N HIS A 63 13.87 -7.29 0.32
CA HIS A 63 14.09 -6.09 1.12
C HIS A 63 13.30 -6.15 2.44
N ALA A 64 12.13 -6.77 2.48
CA ALA A 64 11.38 -6.96 3.71
C ALA A 64 12.16 -7.80 4.73
N TRP A 65 12.89 -8.83 4.29
CA TRP A 65 13.79 -9.58 5.16
C TRP A 65 14.99 -8.76 5.61
N MET A 66 15.62 -7.98 4.71
CA MET A 66 16.73 -7.08 5.05
C MET A 66 16.35 -6.02 6.08
N ILE A 67 15.12 -5.50 6.02
CA ILE A 67 14.58 -4.57 7.01
C ILE A 67 14.54 -5.23 8.39
N VAL A 68 14.03 -6.46 8.49
CA VAL A 68 13.97 -7.19 9.76
C VAL A 68 15.37 -7.46 10.31
N GLU A 69 16.28 -7.96 9.46
CA GLU A 69 17.68 -8.19 9.85
C GLU A 69 18.35 -6.91 10.37
N LEU A 70 18.11 -5.78 9.70
CA LEU A 70 18.66 -4.48 10.10
C LEU A 70 18.09 -4.00 11.44
N LEU A 71 16.79 -4.16 11.67
CA LEU A 71 16.13 -3.79 12.92
C LEU A 71 16.62 -4.65 14.10
N GLU A 72 16.71 -5.97 13.93
CA GLU A 72 17.25 -6.87 14.95
C GLU A 72 18.72 -6.57 15.28
N ARG A 73 19.52 -6.27 14.25
CA ARG A 73 20.91 -5.85 14.42
C ARG A 73 21.01 -4.58 15.24
N ASP A 74 20.21 -3.56 14.90
CA ASP A 74 20.21 -2.26 15.57
C ASP A 74 19.78 -2.39 17.03
N GLU A 75 18.78 -3.21 17.32
CA GLU A 75 18.33 -3.52 18.68
C GLU A 75 19.45 -4.16 19.51
N LYS A 76 20.06 -5.24 19.00
CA LYS A 76 21.19 -5.92 19.67
C LYS A 76 22.37 -4.98 19.90
N LEU A 77 22.68 -4.10 18.94
CA LEU A 77 23.75 -3.11 19.09
C LEU A 77 23.42 -2.09 20.18
N ASN A 78 22.18 -1.61 20.23
CA ASN A 78 21.73 -0.68 21.27
C ASN A 78 21.74 -1.33 22.67
N GLU A 79 21.33 -2.59 22.79
CA GLU A 79 21.41 -3.35 24.04
C GLU A 79 22.85 -3.50 24.51
N ARG A 80 23.75 -3.93 23.61
CA ARG A 80 25.19 -4.01 23.90
C ARG A 80 25.74 -2.69 24.41
N VAL A 81 25.40 -1.56 23.78
CA VAL A 81 25.86 -0.22 24.19
C VAL A 81 25.31 0.16 25.57
N ARG A 82 24.07 -0.20 25.89
CA ARG A 82 23.46 0.04 27.21
C ARG A 82 24.13 -0.78 28.31
N GLU A 83 24.42 -2.05 28.05
CA GLU A 83 25.10 -2.94 29.00
C GLU A 83 26.58 -2.57 29.15
N SER A 84 27.20 -2.13 28.07
CA SER A 84 28.64 -1.84 27.97
C SER A 84 29.00 -0.44 28.47
N GLN A 85 28.33 0.12 29.49
CA GLN A 85 28.71 1.42 30.09
C GLN A 85 30.21 1.52 30.47
N ARG A 86 30.93 0.38 30.55
CA ARG A 86 32.37 0.29 30.80
C ARG A 86 33.28 0.40 29.56
N TYR A 87 32.78 0.25 28.34
CA TYR A 87 33.59 0.31 27.12
C TYR A 87 33.43 1.65 26.41
N ARG A 88 34.44 2.53 26.52
CA ARG A 88 34.42 3.84 25.83
C ARG A 88 34.49 3.72 24.30
N TYR A 89 35.08 2.64 23.77
CA TYR A 89 35.36 2.46 22.35
C TYR A 89 35.13 1.01 21.90
N PHE A 90 34.74 0.82 20.63
CA PHE A 90 34.77 -0.48 19.97
C PHE A 90 36.21 -1.00 19.85
N GLN A 91 36.37 -2.32 19.78
CA GLN A 91 37.62 -2.88 19.24
C GLN A 91 37.75 -2.47 17.77
N THR A 92 38.97 -2.19 17.30
CA THR A 92 39.22 -1.66 15.93
C THR A 92 38.53 -2.47 14.84
N ARG A 93 38.56 -3.80 14.93
CA ARG A 93 37.92 -4.71 13.96
C ARG A 93 36.38 -4.66 14.01
N GLU A 94 35.80 -4.47 15.18
CA GLU A 94 34.35 -4.31 15.33
C GLU A 94 33.90 -2.96 14.80
N GLN A 95 34.66 -1.90 15.07
CA GLN A 95 34.40 -0.57 14.53
C GLN A 95 34.42 -0.59 13.00
N GLU A 96 35.43 -1.21 12.40
CA GLU A 96 35.54 -1.31 10.94
C GLU A 96 34.32 -2.03 10.36
N ARG A 97 33.91 -3.18 10.93
CA ARG A 97 32.68 -3.90 10.52
C ARG A 97 31.42 -3.05 10.69
N PHE A 98 31.34 -2.28 11.77
CA PHE A 98 30.22 -1.39 12.05
C PHE A 98 30.13 -0.27 11.01
N LEU A 99 31.20 0.51 10.84
CA LEU A 99 31.29 1.62 9.89
C LEU A 99 31.06 1.15 8.45
N ASN A 100 31.54 -0.06 8.13
CA ASN A 100 31.30 -0.70 6.85
C ASN A 100 29.80 -0.82 6.53
N THR A 101 28.92 -1.01 7.51
CA THR A 101 27.46 -1.05 7.25
C THR A 101 26.90 0.27 6.70
N PHE A 102 27.62 1.36 6.89
CA PHE A 102 27.24 2.71 6.47
C PHE A 102 28.09 3.24 5.30
N GLY A 103 29.06 2.46 4.82
CA GLY A 103 30.00 2.87 3.77
C GLY A 103 29.44 2.80 2.34
N LYS A 104 30.31 3.12 1.36
CA LYS A 104 29.97 3.19 -0.08
C LYS A 104 29.91 1.83 -0.78
N GLU A 105 30.78 0.90 -0.40
CA GLU A 105 30.95 -0.32 -1.16
C GLU A 105 29.79 -1.31 -0.97
N PRO A 106 29.19 -1.81 -2.07
CA PRO A 106 28.18 -2.85 -2.03
C PRO A 106 28.84 -4.18 -1.67
N ALA A 107 29.11 -4.41 -0.39
CA ALA A 107 29.37 -5.76 0.07
C ALA A 107 28.04 -6.54 0.07
N VAL A 108 28.08 -7.78 -0.41
CA VAL A 108 26.93 -8.68 -0.61
C VAL A 108 26.06 -8.88 0.65
N HIS A 109 26.55 -8.50 1.84
CA HIS A 109 25.92 -8.74 3.15
C HIS A 109 25.70 -7.47 3.99
N ARG A 110 25.40 -6.31 3.39
CA ARG A 110 25.11 -5.07 4.14
C ARG A 110 23.67 -4.61 3.90
N PRO A 111 22.70 -4.98 4.76
CA PRO A 111 21.28 -4.70 4.55
C PRO A 111 20.96 -3.24 4.27
N LEU A 112 21.51 -2.31 5.07
CA LEU A 112 21.28 -0.87 4.87
C LEU A 112 21.80 -0.38 3.51
N VAL A 113 23.01 -0.79 3.12
CA VAL A 113 23.63 -0.38 1.84
C VAL A 113 22.75 -0.85 0.68
N LYS A 114 22.29 -2.11 0.70
CA LYS A 114 21.38 -2.65 -0.32
C LYS A 114 20.05 -1.92 -0.37
N LEU A 115 19.45 -1.64 0.79
CA LEU A 115 18.21 -0.88 0.88
C LEU A 115 18.36 0.54 0.30
N CYS A 116 19.46 1.23 0.62
CA CYS A 116 19.74 2.57 0.11
C CYS A 116 20.14 2.59 -1.38
N LEU A 117 20.68 1.50 -1.92
CA LEU A 117 21.02 1.35 -3.34
C LEU A 117 19.83 0.93 -4.20
N ASN A 118 18.68 0.65 -3.59
CA ASN A 118 17.49 0.28 -4.34
C ASN A 118 17.03 1.42 -5.26
N VAL A 119 16.80 1.09 -6.54
CA VAL A 119 16.30 2.04 -7.54
C VAL A 119 15.02 2.74 -7.11
N THR A 120 14.09 2.06 -6.44
CA THR A 120 12.82 2.64 -5.99
C THR A 120 13.02 3.70 -4.90
N VAL A 121 14.07 3.57 -4.10
CA VAL A 121 14.44 4.54 -3.07
C VAL A 121 15.04 5.79 -3.71
N PHE A 122 15.85 5.63 -4.75
CA PHE A 122 16.34 6.76 -5.53
C PHE A 122 15.21 7.46 -6.29
N ASP A 123 14.34 6.72 -6.97
CA ASP A 123 13.15 7.26 -7.67
C ASP A 123 12.27 8.08 -6.73
N TYR A 124 12.11 7.61 -5.48
CA TYR A 124 11.41 8.35 -4.44
C TYR A 124 12.08 9.71 -4.15
N VAL A 125 13.40 9.73 -3.96
CA VAL A 125 14.15 10.98 -3.73
C VAL A 125 14.05 11.93 -4.92
N VAL A 126 14.17 11.40 -6.15
CA VAL A 126 14.02 12.17 -7.40
C VAL A 126 12.64 12.82 -7.49
N GLU A 127 11.56 12.06 -7.25
CA GLU A 127 10.20 12.58 -7.29
C GLU A 127 9.95 13.64 -6.21
N VAL A 128 10.50 13.44 -5.01
CA VAL A 128 10.43 14.43 -3.93
C VAL A 128 11.20 15.71 -4.29
N CYS A 129 12.42 15.58 -4.84
CA CYS A 129 13.22 16.71 -5.30
C CYS A 129 12.52 17.48 -6.42
N ARG A 130 11.92 16.78 -7.39
CA ARG A 130 11.15 17.39 -8.47
C ARG A 130 9.97 18.21 -7.94
N ARG A 131 9.23 17.68 -6.96
CA ARG A 131 8.13 18.41 -6.30
C ARG A 131 8.63 19.58 -5.48
N LEU A 132 9.72 19.42 -4.74
CA LEU A 132 10.40 20.51 -4.03
C LEU A 132 10.65 21.68 -4.99
N LEU A 133 11.33 21.43 -6.11
CA LEU A 133 11.67 22.47 -7.08
C LEU A 133 10.45 23.07 -7.80
N LEU A 134 9.35 22.31 -7.93
CA LEU A 134 8.11 22.81 -8.54
C LEU A 134 7.34 23.76 -7.60
N HIS A 135 7.38 23.50 -6.30
CA HIS A 135 6.57 24.22 -5.31
C HIS A 135 7.32 25.35 -4.60
N CYS A 136 8.65 25.34 -4.58
CA CYS A 136 9.45 26.43 -4.03
C CYS A 136 9.38 27.67 -4.94
N THR A 137 8.94 28.80 -4.40
CA THR A 137 8.98 30.10 -5.07
C THR A 137 10.27 30.87 -4.81
N ARG A 138 10.97 30.57 -3.70
CA ARG A 138 12.24 31.20 -3.31
C ARG A 138 13.32 30.15 -3.17
N LEU A 139 14.57 30.53 -3.44
CA LEU A 139 15.72 29.64 -3.37
C LEU A 139 16.00 29.16 -1.93
N GLU A 140 15.72 30.01 -0.93
CA GLU A 140 15.89 29.70 0.50
C GLU A 140 14.93 28.60 1.01
N ASP A 141 13.82 28.37 0.31
CA ASP A 141 12.85 27.32 0.66
C ASP A 141 13.28 25.95 0.13
N VAL A 142 14.30 25.89 -0.73
CA VAL A 142 14.81 24.63 -1.29
C VAL A 142 15.63 23.91 -0.23
N ASP A 143 15.20 22.72 0.17
CA ASP A 143 15.97 21.84 1.05
C ASP A 143 17.26 21.41 0.34
N ARG A 144 18.38 21.97 0.81
CA ARG A 144 19.71 21.77 0.22
C ARG A 144 20.14 20.32 0.27
N LEU A 145 19.77 19.59 1.34
CA LEU A 145 20.17 18.20 1.52
C LEU A 145 19.48 17.28 0.52
N ILE A 146 18.18 17.49 0.28
CA ILE A 146 17.44 16.72 -0.74
C ILE A 146 18.01 17.00 -2.13
N PHE A 147 18.21 18.28 -2.48
CA PHE A 147 18.68 18.68 -3.80
C PHE A 147 20.11 18.20 -4.09
N VAL A 148 21.06 18.47 -3.20
CA VAL A 148 22.46 18.02 -3.35
C VAL A 148 22.55 16.49 -3.28
N GLY A 149 21.71 15.88 -2.43
CA GLY A 149 21.64 14.42 -2.31
C GLY A 149 21.15 13.71 -3.57
N GLU A 150 20.15 14.28 -4.26
CA GLU A 150 19.68 13.77 -5.56
C GLU A 150 20.74 13.93 -6.64
N ARG A 151 21.38 15.11 -6.73
CA ARG A 151 22.45 15.40 -7.70
C ARG A 151 23.64 14.44 -7.58
N ASP A 152 24.10 14.19 -6.35
CA ASP A 152 25.35 13.48 -6.08
C ASP A 152 25.13 12.01 -5.67
N TRP A 153 23.92 11.48 -5.85
CA TRP A 153 23.44 10.22 -5.26
C TRP A 153 24.39 9.02 -5.40
N GLU A 154 25.00 8.87 -6.57
CA GLU A 154 25.92 7.76 -6.88
C GLU A 154 27.19 7.82 -6.03
N SER A 155 27.65 9.03 -5.68
CA SER A 155 28.86 9.25 -4.89
C SER A 155 28.63 9.10 -3.38
N LEU A 156 27.38 9.06 -2.94
CA LEU A 156 27.01 9.01 -1.52
C LEU A 156 27.21 7.63 -0.91
N ASP A 157 27.58 7.60 0.37
CA ASP A 157 27.52 6.37 1.15
C ASP A 157 26.12 6.09 1.74
N ALA A 158 25.96 4.94 2.40
CA ALA A 158 24.66 4.57 2.96
C ALA A 158 24.23 5.48 4.12
N TRP A 159 25.15 6.10 4.86
CA TRP A 159 24.83 7.09 5.89
C TRP A 159 24.29 8.39 5.28
N GLU A 160 24.98 8.93 4.28
CA GLU A 160 24.59 10.11 3.54
C GLU A 160 23.24 9.91 2.85
N ARG A 161 23.07 8.78 2.12
CA ARG A 161 21.77 8.41 1.50
C ARG A 161 20.66 8.31 2.53
N SER A 162 20.92 7.67 3.68
CA SER A 162 19.93 7.55 4.75
C SER A 162 19.42 8.91 5.22
N LYS A 163 20.31 9.91 5.36
CA LYS A 163 19.89 11.27 5.73
C LYS A 163 19.08 11.96 4.63
N VAL A 164 19.48 11.82 3.37
CA VAL A 164 18.73 12.35 2.21
C VAL A 164 17.32 11.75 2.15
N ILE A 165 17.20 10.43 2.34
CA ILE A 165 15.92 9.71 2.36
C ILE A 165 15.00 10.25 3.48
N LEU A 166 15.54 10.43 4.69
CA LEU A 166 14.75 10.94 5.81
C LEU A 166 14.36 12.42 5.63
N ALA A 167 15.23 13.24 5.04
CA ALA A 167 14.90 14.62 4.67
C ALA A 167 13.77 14.66 3.64
N ALA A 168 13.83 13.79 2.61
CA ALA A 168 12.77 13.64 1.62
C ALA A 168 11.44 13.23 2.26
N ARG A 169 11.46 12.30 3.22
CA ARG A 169 10.27 11.93 4.02
C ARG A 169 9.70 13.12 4.78
N ASP A 170 10.56 13.86 5.50
CA ASP A 170 10.11 14.96 6.36
C ASP A 170 9.54 16.12 5.53
N TYR A 171 10.16 16.43 4.40
CA TYR A 171 9.62 17.37 3.42
C TYR A 171 8.25 16.91 2.91
N THR A 172 8.13 15.63 2.55
CA THR A 172 6.89 15.06 2.04
C THR A 172 5.77 15.11 3.08
N ARG A 173 6.04 14.74 4.34
CA ARG A 173 5.08 14.85 5.45
C ARG A 173 4.62 16.28 5.69
N LYS A 174 5.54 17.23 5.64
CA LYS A 174 5.21 18.66 5.82
C LYS A 174 4.35 19.21 4.68
N HIS A 175 4.55 18.74 3.44
CA HIS A 175 3.90 19.29 2.24
C HIS A 175 2.82 18.39 1.63
N LEU A 176 2.53 17.23 2.22
CA LEU A 176 1.52 16.26 1.78
C LEU A 176 0.14 16.89 1.56
N ARG A 177 -0.24 17.83 2.45
CA ARG A 177 -1.50 18.60 2.32
C ARG A 177 -1.51 19.47 1.05
N LEU A 178 -0.39 20.09 0.71
CA LEU A 178 -0.28 20.94 -0.49
C LEU A 178 -0.29 20.09 -1.77
N PHE A 179 0.34 18.91 -1.75
CA PHE A 179 0.32 18.00 -2.91
C PHE A 179 -1.06 17.43 -3.20
N HIS A 180 -1.83 17.10 -2.16
CA HIS A 180 -3.20 16.62 -2.33
C HIS A 180 -4.11 17.70 -2.96
N LEU A 181 -3.91 18.97 -2.58
CA LEU A 181 -4.66 20.09 -3.16
C LEU A 181 -4.23 20.40 -4.60
N ALA A 182 -2.94 20.40 -4.90
CA ALA A 182 -2.42 20.69 -6.24
C ALA A 182 -2.74 19.59 -7.27
N GLY A 183 -2.67 18.31 -6.86
CA GLY A 183 -3.01 17.17 -7.71
C GLY A 183 -4.49 17.11 -8.10
N SER A 184 -5.38 17.64 -7.25
CA SER A 184 -6.81 17.74 -7.56
C SER A 184 -7.15 18.84 -8.57
N ALA A 185 -6.29 19.86 -8.72
CA ALA A 185 -6.56 21.02 -9.58
C ALA A 185 -6.20 20.78 -11.06
N HIS A 186 -5.30 19.83 -11.36
CA HIS A 186 -4.85 19.58 -12.73
C HIS A 186 -5.71 18.58 -13.53
N SER A 187 -6.74 17.98 -12.92
CA SER A 187 -7.70 17.12 -13.63
C SER A 187 -9.04 17.80 -13.96
N SER A 188 -9.18 19.10 -13.68
CA SER A 188 -10.42 19.84 -13.94
C SER A 188 -10.25 20.80 -15.11
N SER A 189 -10.39 20.26 -16.33
CA SER A 189 -11.17 21.01 -17.31
C SER A 189 -12.57 21.21 -16.70
N PRO A 190 -13.17 22.42 -16.70
CA PRO A 190 -14.43 22.70 -16.04
C PRO A 190 -15.60 22.06 -16.80
N SER A 191 -15.63 20.73 -16.81
CA SER A 191 -16.82 19.95 -17.12
C SER A 191 -17.81 20.18 -15.98
N LYS A 192 -19.07 20.47 -16.33
CA LYS A 192 -20.21 20.60 -15.43
C LYS A 192 -20.49 19.26 -14.72
N ALA A 193 -19.59 18.82 -13.85
CA ALA A 193 -19.82 17.67 -13.01
C ALA A 193 -20.99 17.99 -12.05
N PRO A 194 -22.01 17.14 -11.97
CA PRO A 194 -23.18 17.38 -11.13
C PRO A 194 -22.79 17.55 -9.66
N LEU A 195 -23.46 18.49 -8.99
CA LEU A 195 -23.22 18.88 -7.59
C LEU A 195 -23.26 17.70 -6.59
N SER A 196 -23.84 16.54 -6.94
CA SER A 196 -23.93 15.38 -6.05
C SER A 196 -22.59 14.69 -5.77
N SER A 197 -21.59 14.79 -6.67
CA SER A 197 -20.24 14.24 -6.42
C SER A 197 -19.53 14.92 -5.23
N ARG A 198 -20.02 16.06 -4.74
CA ARG A 198 -19.26 16.91 -3.82
C ARG A 198 -19.28 16.47 -2.37
N VAL A 199 -20.29 15.75 -1.88
CA VAL A 199 -20.41 15.51 -0.42
C VAL A 199 -19.33 14.54 0.08
N CYS A 200 -19.16 13.39 -0.59
CA CYS A 200 -18.13 12.42 -0.20
C CYS A 200 -16.72 12.95 -0.49
N ASP A 201 -16.51 13.60 -1.63
CA ASP A 201 -15.21 14.16 -2.00
C ASP A 201 -14.78 15.30 -1.07
N ALA A 202 -15.70 16.17 -0.66
CA ALA A 202 -15.41 17.23 0.30
C ALA A 202 -15.19 16.71 1.72
N ALA A 203 -15.88 15.64 2.11
CA ALA A 203 -15.75 15.06 3.44
C ALA A 203 -14.50 14.18 3.58
N TRP A 204 -14.17 13.39 2.56
CA TRP A 204 -13.19 12.31 2.66
C TRP A 204 -12.08 12.35 1.61
N GLY A 205 -12.18 13.19 0.57
CA GLY A 205 -11.21 13.22 -0.53
C GLY A 205 -9.79 13.65 -0.12
N GLN A 206 -9.69 14.34 1.01
CA GLN A 206 -8.45 14.80 1.64
C GLN A 206 -7.92 13.83 2.71
N LEU A 207 -8.66 12.79 3.08
CA LEU A 207 -8.23 11.85 4.13
C LEU A 207 -7.06 10.98 3.64
N ASP A 208 -6.14 10.72 4.55
CA ASP A 208 -5.08 9.75 4.34
C ASP A 208 -5.63 8.34 4.59
N TYR A 209 -5.71 7.54 3.54
CA TYR A 209 -6.23 6.18 3.62
C TYR A 209 -5.39 5.30 4.57
N THR A 210 -4.12 5.62 4.82
CA THR A 210 -3.27 4.82 5.73
C THR A 210 -3.68 4.96 7.20
N LEU A 211 -4.24 6.12 7.57
CA LEU A 211 -4.77 6.37 8.92
C LEU A 211 -6.18 5.80 9.08
N GLU A 212 -6.99 5.92 8.04
CA GLU A 212 -8.40 5.51 8.06
C GLU A 212 -8.61 4.02 7.80
N LEU A 213 -7.69 3.41 7.05
CA LEU A 213 -7.64 1.98 6.78
C LEU A 213 -6.32 1.43 7.36
N PRO A 214 -6.17 1.30 8.69
CA PRO A 214 -4.91 0.94 9.30
C PRO A 214 -4.42 -0.42 8.78
N ARG A 215 -3.14 -0.48 8.40
CA ARG A 215 -2.49 -1.73 8.00
C ARG A 215 -2.32 -2.63 9.22
N LEU A 216 -2.42 -3.94 9.01
CA LEU A 216 -1.99 -4.90 10.01
C LEU A 216 -0.46 -4.82 10.16
N THR A 217 0.02 -4.83 11.39
CA THR A 217 1.45 -4.73 11.73
C THR A 217 1.81 -5.75 12.80
N LEU A 218 3.11 -5.99 13.01
CA LEU A 218 3.62 -6.84 14.10
C LEU A 218 3.17 -6.39 15.50
N THR A 219 2.90 -5.09 15.66
CA THR A 219 2.49 -4.45 16.92
C THR A 219 0.98 -4.27 17.03
N SER A 220 0.20 -4.80 16.08
CA SER A 220 -1.26 -4.73 16.12
C SER A 220 -1.81 -5.42 17.36
N SER A 221 -2.88 -4.83 17.92
CA SER A 221 -3.58 -5.38 19.09
C SER A 221 -4.27 -6.71 18.77
N ALA A 222 -4.65 -7.45 19.82
CA ALA A 222 -5.43 -8.69 19.67
C ALA A 222 -6.73 -8.49 18.87
N ALA A 223 -7.42 -7.36 19.10
CA ALA A 223 -8.60 -7.00 18.33
C ALA A 223 -8.27 -6.79 16.84
N GLY A 224 -7.12 -6.16 16.53
CA GLY A 224 -6.64 -5.98 15.15
C GLY A 224 -6.37 -7.31 14.46
N TRP A 225 -5.67 -8.23 15.11
CA TRP A 225 -5.42 -9.58 14.58
C TRP A 225 -6.72 -10.37 14.37
N LYS A 226 -7.61 -10.38 15.35
CA LYS A 226 -8.91 -11.06 15.24
C LYS A 226 -9.77 -10.50 14.11
N HIS A 227 -9.75 -9.18 13.94
CA HIS A 227 -10.46 -8.53 12.84
C HIS A 227 -9.88 -8.91 11.48
N ALA A 228 -8.55 -8.95 11.35
CA ALA A 228 -7.88 -9.36 10.11
C ALA A 228 -8.26 -10.78 9.69
N PHE A 229 -8.29 -11.72 10.63
CA PHE A 229 -8.69 -13.10 10.36
C PHE A 229 -10.14 -13.20 9.89
N ARG A 230 -11.05 -12.45 10.53
CA ARG A 230 -12.46 -12.35 10.12
C ARG A 230 -12.63 -11.76 8.72
N ILE A 231 -11.82 -10.75 8.36
CA ILE A 231 -11.85 -10.18 7.00
C ILE A 231 -11.46 -11.23 5.96
N ARG A 232 -10.36 -11.97 6.20
CA ARG A 232 -9.94 -13.06 5.32
C ARG A 232 -11.07 -14.09 5.15
N GLU A 233 -11.57 -14.63 6.26
CA GLU A 233 -12.62 -15.66 6.25
C GLU A 233 -13.90 -15.16 5.59
N GLY A 234 -14.33 -13.94 5.92
CA GLY A 234 -15.50 -13.31 5.32
C GLY A 234 -15.39 -13.20 3.81
N LEU A 235 -14.23 -12.79 3.29
CA LEU A 235 -14.03 -12.72 1.83
C LEU A 235 -14.08 -14.11 1.19
N VAL A 236 -13.40 -15.10 1.77
CA VAL A 236 -13.39 -16.46 1.22
C VAL A 236 -14.80 -17.06 1.22
N HIS A 237 -15.56 -16.88 2.30
CA HIS A 237 -16.96 -17.30 2.36
C HIS A 237 -17.85 -16.55 1.36
N LEU A 238 -17.56 -15.29 1.04
CA LEU A 238 -18.29 -14.55 0.02
C LEU A 238 -18.14 -15.16 -1.39
N PHE A 239 -16.98 -15.74 -1.71
CA PHE A 239 -16.79 -16.49 -2.96
C PHE A 239 -17.54 -17.82 -2.97
N LEU A 240 -17.56 -18.52 -1.83
CA LEU A 240 -18.19 -19.83 -1.67
C LEU A 240 -19.72 -19.76 -1.48
N ALA A 241 -20.29 -18.58 -1.25
CA ALA A 241 -21.72 -18.39 -1.10
C ALA A 241 -22.50 -18.75 -2.38
N SER A 242 -23.75 -19.21 -2.21
CA SER A 242 -24.67 -19.51 -3.32
C SER A 242 -25.96 -18.67 -3.18
N PRO A 243 -26.24 -17.74 -4.12
CA PRO A 243 -25.44 -17.36 -5.28
C PRO A 243 -24.25 -16.46 -4.90
N SER A 244 -23.09 -16.71 -5.52
CA SER A 244 -21.92 -15.82 -5.38
C SER A 244 -22.12 -14.54 -6.19
N ILE A 245 -21.63 -13.42 -5.67
CA ILE A 245 -21.60 -12.15 -6.42
C ILE A 245 -20.47 -12.17 -7.46
N PHE A 246 -19.42 -12.94 -7.19
CA PHE A 246 -18.29 -13.08 -8.09
C PHE A 246 -18.50 -14.27 -9.01
N ARG A 247 -18.19 -14.07 -10.29
CA ARG A 247 -18.26 -15.13 -11.28
C ARG A 247 -16.90 -15.78 -11.37
N LEU A 248 -16.84 -17.05 -10.99
CA LEU A 248 -15.67 -17.86 -11.28
C LEU A 248 -15.51 -18.01 -12.80
N PRO A 249 -14.26 -18.14 -13.29
CA PRO A 249 -14.00 -18.42 -14.71
C PRO A 249 -14.77 -19.67 -15.17
N ALA A 250 -15.29 -19.64 -16.40
CA ALA A 250 -15.95 -20.80 -17.00
C ALA A 250 -14.94 -21.89 -17.42
N ALA A 251 -13.67 -21.51 -17.62
CA ALA A 251 -12.61 -22.45 -17.95
C ALA A 251 -12.24 -23.28 -16.72
N LYS A 252 -12.28 -24.61 -16.89
CA LYS A 252 -12.10 -25.59 -15.80
C LYS A 252 -10.77 -25.40 -15.04
N GLY A 253 -9.65 -25.21 -15.74
CA GLY A 253 -8.33 -25.06 -15.10
C GLY A 253 -8.24 -23.87 -14.13
N PRO A 254 -8.44 -22.63 -14.58
CA PRO A 254 -8.44 -21.46 -13.70
C PRO A 254 -9.50 -21.52 -12.59
N GLN A 255 -10.65 -22.14 -12.87
CA GLN A 255 -11.69 -22.33 -11.86
C GLN A 255 -11.23 -23.26 -10.73
N GLU A 256 -10.65 -24.41 -11.07
CA GLU A 256 -10.11 -25.38 -10.10
C GLU A 256 -8.98 -24.78 -9.26
N GLU A 257 -8.10 -23.99 -9.90
CA GLU A 257 -7.04 -23.25 -9.22
C GLU A 257 -7.59 -22.27 -8.18
N ILE A 258 -8.57 -21.44 -8.54
CA ILE A 258 -9.20 -20.50 -7.61
C ILE A 258 -9.91 -21.25 -6.47
N ILE A 259 -10.64 -22.32 -6.77
CA ILE A 259 -11.31 -23.16 -5.75
C ILE A 259 -10.29 -23.76 -4.79
N LYS A 260 -9.15 -24.23 -5.31
CA LYS A 260 -8.05 -24.73 -4.50
C LYS A 260 -7.50 -23.65 -3.57
N LEU A 261 -7.21 -22.45 -4.08
CA LEU A 261 -6.73 -21.33 -3.26
C LEU A 261 -7.73 -20.93 -2.17
N LEU A 262 -9.04 -20.94 -2.47
CA LEU A 262 -10.09 -20.69 -1.47
C LEU A 262 -10.06 -21.75 -0.36
N GLY A 263 -9.94 -23.03 -0.72
CA GLY A 263 -9.83 -24.14 0.24
C GLY A 263 -8.57 -24.06 1.10
N GLU A 264 -7.41 -23.83 0.48
CA GLU A 264 -6.12 -23.70 1.15
C GLU A 264 -6.09 -22.46 2.08
N SER A 265 -6.74 -21.37 1.70
CA SER A 265 -6.89 -20.17 2.54
C SER A 265 -7.70 -20.45 3.81
N LEU A 266 -8.80 -21.21 3.71
CA LEU A 266 -9.56 -21.64 4.89
C LEU A 266 -8.76 -22.61 5.76
N GLN A 267 -8.10 -23.60 5.15
CA GLN A 267 -7.26 -24.55 5.88
C GLN A 267 -6.12 -23.85 6.62
N GLN A 268 -5.42 -22.93 5.96
CA GLN A 268 -4.40 -22.11 6.58
C GLN A 268 -4.99 -21.29 7.74
N GLY A 269 -6.21 -20.75 7.59
CA GLY A 269 -6.88 -20.03 8.65
C GLY A 269 -7.22 -20.87 9.87
N THR A 270 -7.65 -22.12 9.67
CA THR A 270 -7.88 -23.08 10.75
C THR A 270 -6.60 -23.39 11.51
N VAL A 271 -5.52 -23.73 10.80
CA VAL A 271 -4.20 -24.00 11.41
C VAL A 271 -3.69 -22.79 12.18
N GLN A 272 -3.80 -21.60 11.60
CA GLN A 272 -3.37 -20.36 12.26
C GLN A 272 -4.24 -20.01 13.47
N SER A 273 -5.42 -20.61 13.64
CA SER A 273 -6.31 -20.40 14.80
C SER A 273 -6.07 -21.39 15.95
N GLU A 274 -5.11 -22.31 15.81
CA GLU A 274 -4.72 -23.26 16.87
C GLU A 274 -4.24 -22.52 18.13
N PRO A 275 -4.75 -22.84 19.35
CA PRO A 275 -4.45 -22.09 20.57
C PRO A 275 -2.96 -21.94 20.89
N GLU A 276 -2.14 -22.94 20.57
CA GLU A 276 -0.68 -22.93 20.77
C GLU A 276 0.07 -21.86 19.96
N ARG A 277 -0.54 -21.36 18.87
CA ARG A 277 0.01 -20.28 18.05
C ARG A 277 -0.35 -18.90 18.58
N TRP A 278 -1.10 -18.80 19.67
CA TRP A 278 -1.54 -17.55 20.27
C TRP A 278 -1.07 -17.42 21.71
N THR A 279 -0.86 -16.18 22.11
CA THR A 279 -0.65 -15.78 23.51
C THR A 279 -1.98 -15.69 24.25
N ALA A 280 -1.95 -15.61 25.58
CA ALA A 280 -3.16 -15.43 26.40
C ALA A 280 -3.90 -14.13 26.06
N GLU A 281 -3.19 -13.10 25.60
CA GLU A 281 -3.74 -11.82 25.19
C GLU A 281 -4.43 -11.87 23.83
N GLY A 282 -4.31 -12.96 23.08
CA GLY A 282 -4.90 -13.11 21.75
C GLY A 282 -4.10 -12.44 20.64
N VAL A 283 -2.77 -12.37 20.78
CA VAL A 283 -1.84 -12.06 19.67
C VAL A 283 -1.01 -13.29 19.29
N PRO A 284 -0.52 -13.42 18.03
CA PRO A 284 0.27 -14.58 17.64
C PRO A 284 1.55 -14.72 18.48
N ASN A 285 1.91 -15.95 18.80
CA ASN A 285 2.99 -16.28 19.74
C ASN A 285 4.35 -16.27 19.04
N GLY A 286 5.23 -15.34 19.42
CA GLY A 286 6.56 -15.17 18.84
C GLY A 286 6.61 -14.29 17.58
N VAL A 287 7.78 -13.68 17.34
CA VAL A 287 8.00 -12.75 16.22
C VAL A 287 7.87 -13.44 14.86
N GLU A 288 8.43 -14.65 14.73
CA GLU A 288 8.37 -15.44 13.50
C GLU A 288 6.93 -15.80 13.12
N THR A 289 6.13 -16.28 14.08
CA THR A 289 4.71 -16.57 13.89
C THR A 289 3.93 -15.33 13.47
N LYS A 290 4.13 -14.20 14.17
CA LYS A 290 3.49 -12.92 13.80
C LYS A 290 3.85 -12.52 12.37
N MET A 291 5.12 -12.68 11.98
CA MET A 291 5.58 -12.35 10.64
C MET A 291 5.00 -13.28 9.58
N ALA A 292 4.96 -14.59 9.83
CA ALA A 292 4.33 -15.56 8.95
C ALA A 292 2.83 -15.25 8.74
N PHE A 293 2.12 -14.94 9.84
CA PHE A 293 0.70 -14.59 9.79
C PHE A 293 0.49 -13.28 9.04
N LEU A 294 1.28 -12.25 9.36
CA LEU A 294 1.23 -10.96 8.67
C LEU A 294 1.43 -11.14 7.16
N ARG A 295 2.48 -11.84 6.74
CA ARG A 295 2.77 -12.10 5.32
C ARG A 295 1.67 -12.89 4.63
N SER A 296 1.01 -13.83 5.31
CA SER A 296 -0.12 -14.57 4.74
C SER A 296 -1.34 -13.69 4.45
N LEU A 297 -1.47 -12.56 5.16
CA LEU A 297 -2.61 -11.64 5.07
C LEU A 297 -2.33 -10.40 4.21
N THR A 298 -1.10 -9.88 4.23
CA THR A 298 -0.76 -8.60 3.59
C THR A 298 0.39 -8.70 2.57
N GLY A 299 1.01 -9.86 2.42
CA GLY A 299 2.18 -10.06 1.58
C GLY A 299 1.88 -10.14 0.08
N VAL A 300 2.94 -10.36 -0.71
CA VAL A 300 2.84 -10.68 -2.14
C VAL A 300 2.29 -12.10 -2.32
N GLY A 301 1.60 -12.35 -3.45
CA GLY A 301 1.13 -13.67 -3.84
C GLY A 301 2.24 -14.72 -3.78
N ASN A 302 1.95 -15.86 -3.18
CA ASN A 302 2.84 -17.02 -3.12
C ASN A 302 2.04 -18.30 -2.84
N PRO A 303 2.48 -19.48 -3.34
CA PRO A 303 1.84 -20.76 -3.02
C PRO A 303 1.74 -21.08 -1.51
N LEU A 304 2.67 -20.57 -0.69
CA LEU A 304 2.63 -20.74 0.78
C LEU A 304 1.70 -19.72 1.48
N ARG A 305 1.16 -18.76 0.73
CA ARG A 305 0.29 -17.67 1.17
C ARG A 305 -0.98 -17.65 0.31
N PRO A 306 -1.82 -18.71 0.37
CA PRO A 306 -2.95 -18.91 -0.54
C PRO A 306 -3.94 -17.73 -0.56
N PHE A 307 -4.14 -17.04 0.57
CA PHE A 307 -4.96 -15.83 0.58
C PHE A 307 -4.34 -14.67 -0.22
N ALA A 308 -3.06 -14.36 0.01
CA ALA A 308 -2.37 -13.31 -0.74
C ALA A 308 -2.29 -13.66 -2.24
N GLU A 309 -2.08 -14.95 -2.57
CA GLU A 309 -2.11 -15.46 -3.95
C GLU A 309 -3.49 -15.26 -4.59
N LEU A 310 -4.56 -15.66 -3.90
CA LEU A 310 -5.93 -15.43 -4.35
C LEU A 310 -6.21 -13.95 -4.64
N MET A 311 -5.73 -13.06 -3.77
CA MET A 311 -5.92 -11.61 -3.91
C MET A 311 -5.06 -10.98 -5.02
N ALA A 312 -3.95 -11.63 -5.39
CA ALA A 312 -3.11 -11.24 -6.51
C ALA A 312 -3.52 -11.93 -7.83
N HIS A 313 -4.39 -12.94 -7.77
CA HIS A 313 -4.73 -13.76 -8.93
C HIS A 313 -5.31 -12.89 -10.07
N PRO A 314 -4.79 -13.00 -11.31
CA PRO A 314 -5.10 -12.07 -12.42
C PRO A 314 -6.59 -11.98 -12.79
N MET A 315 -7.36 -13.04 -12.51
CA MET A 315 -8.81 -13.05 -12.78
C MET A 315 -9.65 -12.58 -11.60
N ILE A 316 -9.09 -12.55 -10.38
CA ILE A 316 -9.80 -12.19 -9.15
C ILE A 316 -9.59 -10.71 -8.81
N GLU A 317 -8.33 -10.25 -8.83
CA GLU A 317 -7.98 -8.88 -8.45
C GLU A 317 -8.80 -7.82 -9.22
N PRO A 318 -8.94 -7.91 -10.56
CA PRO A 318 -9.71 -6.93 -11.32
C PRO A 318 -11.21 -7.00 -11.02
N GLN A 319 -11.75 -8.21 -10.77
CA GLN A 319 -13.16 -8.37 -10.43
C GLN A 319 -13.50 -7.71 -9.09
N LEU A 320 -12.66 -7.95 -8.07
CA LEU A 320 -12.80 -7.33 -6.76
C LEU A 320 -12.68 -5.80 -6.86
N GLY A 321 -11.65 -5.32 -7.57
CA GLY A 321 -11.43 -3.89 -7.76
C GLY A 321 -12.56 -3.21 -8.51
N GLN A 322 -13.08 -3.83 -9.57
CA GLN A 322 -14.22 -3.32 -10.32
C GLN A 322 -15.48 -3.28 -9.48
N PHE A 323 -15.73 -4.31 -8.65
CA PHE A 323 -16.88 -4.35 -7.75
C PHE A 323 -16.84 -3.19 -6.74
N VAL A 324 -15.71 -2.98 -6.07
CA VAL A 324 -15.55 -1.88 -5.09
C VAL A 324 -15.63 -0.52 -5.76
N LYS A 325 -14.94 -0.30 -6.89
CA LYS A 325 -14.98 0.98 -7.64
C LYS A 325 -16.38 1.31 -8.16
N ASN A 326 -17.10 0.33 -8.69
CA ASN A 326 -18.47 0.51 -9.15
C ASN A 326 -19.40 0.86 -7.99
N THR A 327 -19.25 0.19 -6.85
CA THR A 327 -20.05 0.44 -5.65
C THR A 327 -19.76 1.82 -5.09
N ALA A 328 -18.48 2.20 -4.97
CA ALA A 328 -18.06 3.53 -4.54
C ALA A 328 -18.58 4.63 -5.47
N SER A 329 -18.45 4.44 -6.79
CA SER A 329 -18.98 5.40 -7.77
C SER A 329 -20.48 5.57 -7.63
N LYS A 330 -21.27 4.48 -7.63
CA LYS A 330 -22.73 4.56 -7.45
C LYS A 330 -23.11 5.21 -6.12
N MET A 331 -22.43 4.84 -5.03
CA MET A 331 -22.63 5.45 -3.72
C MET A 331 -22.41 6.96 -3.76
N VAL A 332 -21.28 7.43 -4.29
CA VAL A 332 -20.97 8.87 -4.39
C VAL A 332 -22.01 9.62 -5.21
N HIS A 333 -22.52 9.03 -6.29
CA HIS A 333 -23.54 9.67 -7.12
C HIS A 333 -24.92 9.70 -6.46
N SER A 334 -25.27 8.67 -5.68
CA SER A 334 -26.58 8.53 -5.05
C SER A 334 -26.67 9.17 -3.66
N ALA A 335 -25.55 9.32 -2.95
CA ALA A 335 -25.53 9.88 -1.61
C ALA A 335 -25.74 11.39 -1.65
N THR A 336 -26.86 11.83 -1.07
CA THR A 336 -27.17 13.26 -0.84
C THR A 336 -26.67 13.75 0.51
N ARG A 337 -26.48 12.83 1.46
CA ARG A 337 -25.96 13.07 2.81
C ARG A 337 -24.84 12.10 3.12
N LEU A 338 -23.94 12.51 4.02
CA LEU A 338 -22.79 11.69 4.38
C LEU A 338 -23.19 10.37 5.06
N GLU A 339 -24.29 10.36 5.82
CA GLU A 339 -24.81 9.16 6.49
C GLU A 339 -25.28 8.07 5.51
N GLN A 340 -25.58 8.44 4.27
CA GLN A 340 -25.98 7.51 3.21
C GLN A 340 -24.78 6.84 2.54
N ALA A 341 -23.55 7.23 2.89
CA ALA A 341 -22.33 6.71 2.31
C ALA A 341 -21.47 6.01 3.37
N ARG A 342 -20.59 5.12 2.91
CA ARG A 342 -19.63 4.40 3.74
C ARG A 342 -18.22 4.88 3.42
N LYS A 343 -17.53 5.45 4.42
CA LYS A 343 -16.15 5.95 4.29
C LYS A 343 -15.19 4.87 3.78
N GLY A 344 -15.29 3.65 4.31
CA GLY A 344 -14.45 2.52 3.89
C GLY A 344 -14.58 2.21 2.40
N VAL A 345 -15.81 2.10 1.88
CA VAL A 345 -16.08 1.84 0.46
C VAL A 345 -15.49 2.95 -0.43
N TYR A 346 -15.67 4.21 -0.02
CA TYR A 346 -15.13 5.36 -0.75
C TYR A 346 -13.61 5.32 -0.84
N LEU A 347 -12.93 5.18 0.31
CA LEU A 347 -11.47 5.16 0.39
C LEU A 347 -10.89 3.95 -0.37
N CYS A 348 -11.48 2.77 -0.22
CA CYS A 348 -11.03 1.57 -0.91
C CYS A 348 -11.21 1.68 -2.43
N GLY A 349 -12.33 2.24 -2.91
CA GLY A 349 -12.54 2.46 -4.33
C GLY A 349 -11.53 3.45 -4.94
N ARG A 350 -11.22 4.53 -4.22
CA ARG A 350 -10.29 5.58 -4.67
C ARG A 350 -8.83 5.10 -4.69
N TRP A 351 -8.40 4.34 -3.69
CA TRP A 351 -7.00 3.97 -3.49
C TRP A 351 -6.68 2.50 -3.75
N TRP A 352 -7.57 1.77 -4.43
CA TRP A 352 -7.50 0.32 -4.65
C TRP A 352 -6.11 -0.25 -4.98
N SER A 353 -5.36 0.40 -5.88
CA SER A 353 -4.03 -0.07 -6.32
C SER A 353 -2.94 0.03 -5.25
N ARG A 354 -3.17 0.79 -4.18
CA ARG A 354 -2.23 1.00 -3.07
C ARG A 354 -2.54 0.15 -1.84
N LEU A 355 -3.67 -0.56 -1.85
CA LEU A 355 -4.12 -1.38 -0.75
C LEU A 355 -3.42 -2.73 -0.76
N ASP A 356 -3.05 -3.22 0.42
CA ASP A 356 -2.61 -4.60 0.59
C ASP A 356 -3.79 -5.59 0.46
N PRO A 357 -3.53 -6.91 0.30
CA PRO A 357 -4.58 -7.92 0.16
C PRO A 357 -5.66 -7.87 1.26
N LEU A 358 -5.29 -7.63 2.52
CA LEU A 358 -6.24 -7.58 3.63
C LEU A 358 -7.13 -6.34 3.54
N GLN A 359 -6.57 -5.17 3.25
CA GLN A 359 -7.31 -3.93 3.05
C GLN A 359 -8.27 -4.04 1.85
N LYS A 360 -7.83 -4.67 0.75
CA LYS A 360 -8.70 -4.95 -0.41
C LYS A 360 -9.89 -5.83 -0.02
N ALA A 361 -9.65 -6.90 0.75
CA ALA A 361 -10.69 -7.78 1.23
C ALA A 361 -11.70 -7.06 2.13
N TRP A 362 -11.23 -6.21 3.05
CA TRP A 362 -12.09 -5.37 3.87
C TRP A 362 -12.95 -4.42 3.01
N GLY A 363 -12.35 -3.76 2.02
CA GLY A 363 -13.09 -2.92 1.07
C GLY A 363 -14.19 -3.65 0.31
N VAL A 364 -13.96 -4.92 -0.05
CA VAL A 364 -14.97 -5.78 -0.69
C VAL A 364 -16.12 -6.11 0.26
N LEU A 365 -15.82 -6.45 1.51
CA LEU A 365 -16.85 -6.77 2.52
C LEU A 365 -17.71 -5.54 2.86
N GLU A 366 -17.08 -4.36 3.05
CA GLU A 366 -17.81 -3.10 3.25
C GLU A 366 -18.69 -2.75 2.04
N ALA A 367 -18.19 -2.96 0.82
CA ALA A 367 -18.97 -2.72 -0.39
C ALA A 367 -20.17 -3.69 -0.49
N LYS A 368 -19.99 -4.94 -0.09
CA LYS A 368 -21.05 -5.96 -0.02
C LYS A 368 -22.13 -5.55 0.99
N GLU A 369 -21.74 -5.22 2.22
CA GLU A 369 -22.66 -4.78 3.27
C GLU A 369 -23.44 -3.53 2.85
N TYR A 370 -22.78 -2.57 2.19
CA TYR A 370 -23.44 -1.39 1.65
C TYR A 370 -24.48 -1.72 0.59
N VAL A 371 -24.16 -2.63 -0.34
CA VAL A 371 -25.09 -3.09 -1.38
C VAL A 371 -26.31 -3.80 -0.76
N ASP A 372 -26.09 -4.64 0.26
CA ASP A 372 -27.20 -5.31 0.95
C ASP A 372 -28.07 -4.34 1.74
N TRP A 373 -27.45 -3.33 2.37
CA TRP A 373 -28.17 -2.26 3.03
C TRP A 373 -29.05 -1.48 2.06
N ILE A 374 -28.56 -1.12 0.87
CA ILE A 374 -29.40 -0.48 -0.16
C ILE A 374 -30.57 -1.39 -0.56
N LYS A 375 -30.31 -2.68 -0.81
CA LYS A 375 -31.35 -3.63 -1.23
C LYS A 375 -32.45 -3.81 -0.18
N SER A 376 -32.08 -3.79 1.11
CA SER A 376 -33.03 -3.89 2.21
C SER A 376 -33.77 -2.58 2.50
N ALA A 377 -33.13 -1.43 2.29
CA ALA A 377 -33.75 -0.11 2.47
C ALA A 377 -34.61 0.35 1.28
N ALA A 378 -34.42 -0.24 0.10
CA ALA A 378 -35.22 0.10 -1.07
C ALA A 378 -36.69 -0.29 -0.79
N PRO A 379 -37.65 0.67 -0.85
CA PRO A 379 -39.06 0.34 -0.69
C PRO A 379 -39.40 -0.71 -1.74
N VAL A 380 -40.00 -1.82 -1.31
CA VAL A 380 -40.50 -2.87 -2.20
C VAL A 380 -41.39 -2.17 -3.20
N ARG A 381 -40.88 -1.93 -4.41
CA ARG A 381 -41.61 -1.22 -5.44
C ARG A 381 -42.89 -2.05 -5.63
N PRO A 382 -44.08 -1.54 -5.28
CA PRO A 382 -45.30 -2.32 -5.43
C PRO A 382 -45.31 -2.79 -6.87
N ALA A 383 -45.36 -4.11 -7.06
CA ALA A 383 -45.24 -4.72 -8.37
C ALA A 383 -46.18 -3.94 -9.28
N GLN A 384 -45.62 -3.14 -10.19
CA GLN A 384 -46.42 -2.37 -11.12
C GLN A 384 -47.31 -3.41 -11.77
N PRO A 385 -48.65 -3.34 -11.61
CA PRO A 385 -49.53 -4.37 -12.12
C PRO A 385 -49.15 -4.51 -13.59
N ARG A 386 -48.64 -5.70 -13.95
CA ARG A 386 -48.23 -5.98 -15.33
C ARG A 386 -49.41 -5.54 -16.16
N ALA A 387 -49.23 -4.48 -16.95
CA ALA A 387 -50.25 -4.06 -17.90
C ALA A 387 -50.65 -5.35 -18.63
N PRO A 388 -51.95 -5.71 -18.63
CA PRO A 388 -52.40 -6.93 -19.28
C PRO A 388 -51.79 -6.94 -20.67
N ALA A 389 -51.09 -8.03 -21.00
CA ALA A 389 -50.42 -8.17 -22.28
C ALA A 389 -51.44 -7.76 -23.36
N PRO A 390 -51.10 -6.83 -24.26
CA PRO A 390 -52.04 -6.39 -25.29
C PRO A 390 -52.53 -7.66 -25.99
N SER A 391 -53.83 -7.93 -25.85
CA SER A 391 -54.44 -9.07 -26.50
C SER A 391 -54.15 -8.94 -27.98
N LEU A 392 -53.46 -9.92 -28.56
CA LEU A 392 -53.35 -10.11 -30.00
C LEU A 392 -54.79 -10.33 -30.52
N ALA A 393 -55.51 -9.23 -30.71
CA ALA A 393 -56.78 -9.25 -31.40
C ALA A 393 -56.49 -9.56 -32.86
N ASP A 394 -57.08 -10.68 -33.30
CA ASP A 394 -57.18 -11.20 -34.65
C ASP A 394 -56.92 -10.19 -35.77
N SER A 395 -55.73 -10.29 -36.36
CA SER A 395 -55.48 -9.85 -37.73
C SER A 395 -55.79 -10.98 -38.71
N SER A 396 -57.05 -11.43 -38.74
CA SER A 396 -57.56 -12.33 -39.78
C SER A 396 -58.23 -11.51 -40.89
N SER A 397 -57.45 -11.02 -41.86
CA SER A 397 -58.01 -10.42 -43.08
C SER A 397 -57.02 -10.45 -44.25
N GLY A 398 -57.14 -11.50 -45.06
CA GLY A 398 -57.29 -11.41 -46.53
C GLY A 398 -56.10 -11.00 -47.40
N SER A 399 -55.59 -11.98 -48.19
CA SER A 399 -55.27 -11.92 -49.64
C SER A 399 -54.14 -12.91 -49.92
N ALA A 400 -54.36 -14.07 -50.53
CA ALA A 400 -54.72 -14.30 -51.93
C ALA A 400 -53.64 -13.87 -52.94
N LEU A 401 -53.06 -14.90 -53.58
CA LEU A 401 -52.59 -14.99 -54.97
C LEU A 401 -51.20 -14.46 -55.38
N GLY A 402 -50.49 -15.37 -56.08
CA GLY A 402 -49.39 -15.11 -57.01
C GLY A 402 -48.02 -15.32 -56.37
N GLY A 403 -47.14 -16.23 -56.81
CA GLY A 403 -47.00 -16.87 -58.12
C GLY A 403 -45.55 -16.67 -58.59
N GLY A 404 -44.86 -17.78 -58.88
CA GLY A 404 -43.54 -17.80 -59.55
C GLY A 404 -42.37 -17.53 -58.61
N GLY A 405 -41.24 -18.23 -58.67
CA GLY A 405 -40.72 -19.19 -59.64
C GLY A 405 -39.19 -19.06 -59.63
N LYS A 406 -38.47 -20.19 -59.79
CA LYS A 406 -37.07 -20.37 -60.27
C LYS A 406 -35.98 -19.51 -59.58
N GLY A 407 -34.85 -20.04 -59.12
CA GLY A 407 -34.06 -21.19 -59.54
C GLY A 407 -32.57 -20.90 -59.28
N ALA A 408 -31.75 -21.96 -59.36
CA ALA A 408 -30.28 -22.03 -59.55
C ALA A 408 -29.38 -21.40 -58.46
N GLU A 409 -28.52 -22.17 -57.77
CA GLU A 409 -27.21 -22.71 -58.21
C GLU A 409 -26.16 -21.62 -58.49
N GLY A 410 -25.05 -21.73 -57.75
CA GLY A 410 -23.86 -20.88 -57.76
C GLY A 410 -23.08 -21.07 -56.48
#